data_AF-A0AA96TBA9-F1
#
_entry.id   AF-A0AA96TBA9-F1
#
_cell.length_a   1.000
_cell.length_b   1.000
_cell.length_c   1.000
_cell.angle_alpha   90.00
_cell.angle_beta   90.00
_cell.angle_gamma   90.00
#
_symmetry.space_group_name_H-M   'P 1'
#
loop_
_entity.id
_entity.type
_entity.pdbx_description
1 polymer ?
#
loop_
_entity_poly.entity_id
_entity_poly.type
_entity_poly.pdbx_seq_one_letter_code
_entity_poly.pdbx_strand_id
1 'polypeptide(L)' 'MPAAKPPEFRRRAVELARQREKPIAQIARDLGIAETCLRRWMKQDDVDTGCADGLSTDEWAELVRLRRELRVAQM' A
#
# COMPACT_ATOMS: atom_id res chain seq x y z
N MET A 1 8.10 5.62 -15.57
CA MET A 1 7.47 4.78 -14.54
C MET A 1 5.96 4.95 -14.68
N PRO A 2 5.14 3.88 -14.78
CA PRO A 2 3.69 4.04 -14.83
C PRO A 2 3.22 4.78 -13.58
N ALA A 3 2.30 5.72 -13.75
CA ALA A 3 1.78 6.53 -12.64
C ALA A 3 1.19 5.61 -11.56
N ALA A 4 1.61 5.81 -10.31
CA ALA A 4 1.07 5.07 -9.19
C ALA A 4 -0.44 5.33 -9.11
N LYS A 5 -1.25 4.26 -8.97
CA LYS A 5 -2.70 4.41 -8.81
C LYS A 5 -3.01 5.31 -7.60
N PRO A 6 -4.08 6.13 -7.66
CA PRO A 6 -4.47 7.00 -6.55
C PRO A 6 -4.61 6.21 -5.24
N PRO A 7 -4.27 6.79 -4.08
CA PRO A 7 -4.39 6.10 -2.80
C PRO A 7 -5.83 5.67 -2.49
N GLU A 8 -6.83 6.47 -2.88
CA GLU A 8 -8.25 6.13 -2.71
C GLU A 8 -8.66 4.87 -3.49
N PHE A 9 -8.11 4.70 -4.71
CA PHE A 9 -8.35 3.50 -5.51
C PHE A 9 -7.80 2.25 -4.80
N ARG A 10 -6.60 2.37 -4.19
CA ARG A 10 -5.99 1.25 -3.47
C ARG A 10 -6.80 0.89 -2.24
N ARG A 11 -7.26 1.86 -1.44
CA ARG A 11 -8.12 1.62 -0.27
C ARG A 11 -9.40 0.88 -0.65
N ARG A 12 -10.14 1.37 -1.65
CA ARG A 12 -11.36 0.70 -2.12
C ARG A 12 -11.10 -0.71 -2.63
N ALA A 13 -9.99 -0.93 -3.34
CA ALA A 13 -9.61 -2.25 -3.81
C ALA A 13 -9.30 -3.22 -2.67
N VAL A 14 -8.63 -2.74 -1.61
CA VAL A 14 -8.33 -3.53 -0.40
C VAL A 14 -9.59 -3.83 0.40
N GLU A 15 -10.48 -2.84 0.59
CA GLU A 15 -11.78 -3.04 1.24
C GLU A 15 -12.61 -4.13 0.53
N LEU A 16 -12.71 -4.05 -0.80
CA LEU A 16 -13.42 -5.04 -1.61
C LEU A 16 -12.79 -6.44 -1.47
N ALA A 17 -11.46 -6.52 -1.40
CA ALA A 17 -10.75 -7.78 -1.17
C ALA A 17 -10.98 -8.35 0.25
N ARG A 18 -11.12 -7.49 1.27
CA ARG A 18 -11.40 -7.90 2.66
C ARG A 18 -12.82 -8.37 2.89
N GLN A 19 -13.79 -7.89 2.10
CA GLN A 19 -15.17 -8.38 2.14
C GLN A 19 -15.27 -9.88 1.79
N ARG A 20 -14.26 -10.45 1.12
CA ARG A 20 -14.16 -11.88 0.75
C ARG A 20 -15.34 -12.42 -0.07
N GLU A 21 -16.14 -11.55 -0.66
CA GLU A 21 -17.28 -11.93 -1.52
C GLU A 21 -16.83 -12.59 -2.83
N LYS A 22 -15.62 -12.26 -3.30
CA LYS A 22 -15.02 -12.80 -4.52
C LYS A 22 -13.56 -13.19 -4.27
N PRO A 23 -13.01 -14.15 -5.05
CA PRO A 23 -11.59 -14.43 -5.05
C PRO A 23 -10.76 -13.20 -5.41
N ILE A 24 -9.61 -13.02 -4.78
CA ILE A 24 -8.68 -11.90 -5.03
C ILE A 24 -8.30 -11.81 -6.52
N ALA A 25 -8.11 -12.96 -7.17
CA ALA A 25 -7.82 -13.05 -8.61
C ALA A 25 -8.94 -12.45 -9.48
N GLN A 26 -10.20 -12.70 -9.11
CA GLN A 26 -11.35 -12.14 -9.83
C GLN A 26 -11.46 -10.64 -9.60
N ILE A 27 -11.27 -10.18 -8.35
CA ILE A 27 -11.30 -8.75 -8.01
C ILE A 27 -10.20 -8.00 -8.77
N ALA A 28 -8.98 -8.55 -8.80
CA ALA A 28 -7.87 -7.96 -9.54
C ALA A 28 -8.17 -7.85 -11.05
N ARG A 29 -8.78 -8.90 -11.63
CA ARG A 29 -9.21 -8.91 -13.03
C ARG A 29 -10.31 -7.87 -13.30
N ASP A 30 -11.32 -7.77 -12.44
CA ASP A 30 -12.41 -6.80 -12.54
C ASP A 30 -11.88 -5.34 -12.45
N LEU A 31 -10.84 -5.12 -11.64
CA LEU A 31 -10.17 -3.83 -11.47
C LEU A 31 -9.09 -3.52 -12.52
N GLY A 32 -8.77 -4.47 -13.40
CA GLY A 32 -7.72 -4.33 -14.41
C GLY A 32 -6.30 -4.19 -13.82
N ILE A 33 -6.03 -4.84 -12.67
CA ILE A 33 -4.72 -4.83 -12.00
C ILE A 33 -4.16 -6.25 -11.87
N ALA A 34 -2.85 -6.35 -11.66
CA ALA A 34 -2.24 -7.62 -11.33
C ALA A 34 -2.64 -8.08 -9.92
N GLU A 35 -2.93 -9.37 -9.75
CA GLU A 35 -3.28 -9.96 -8.44
C GLU A 35 -2.18 -9.73 -7.39
N THR A 36 -0.91 -9.83 -7.81
CA THR A 36 0.25 -9.56 -6.96
C THR A 36 0.27 -8.12 -6.43
N CYS A 37 -0.23 -7.15 -7.20
CA CYS A 37 -0.37 -5.77 -6.74
C CYS A 37 -1.43 -5.66 -5.64
N LEU A 38 -2.58 -6.30 -5.83
CA LEU A 38 -3.66 -6.27 -4.83
C LEU A 38 -3.24 -6.93 -3.52
N ARG A 39 -2.57 -8.09 -3.59
CA ARG A 39 -2.01 -8.77 -2.40
C ARG A 39 -0.98 -7.91 -1.68
N ARG A 40 -0.14 -7.16 -2.42
CA ARG A 40 0.82 -6.24 -1.80
C ARG A 40 0.13 -5.10 -1.08
N TRP A 41 -0.95 -4.54 -1.65
CA TRP A 41 -1.72 -3.48 -0.98
C TRP A 41 -2.42 -3.98 0.27
N MET A 42 -3.00 -5.18 0.24
CA MET A 42 -3.57 -5.80 1.44
C MET A 42 -2.52 -5.98 2.54
N LYS A 43 -1.33 -6.47 2.19
CA LYS A 43 -0.25 -6.64 3.17
C LYS A 43 0.22 -5.29 3.76
N GLN A 44 0.29 -4.24 2.94
CA GLN A 44 0.63 -2.90 3.43
C GLN A 44 -0.47 -2.35 4.35
N ASP A 45 -1.73 -2.57 4.01
CA ASP A 45 -2.88 -2.17 4.83
C ASP A 45 -2.93 -2.94 6.16
N ASP A 46 -2.55 -4.23 6.19
CA ASP A 46 -2.38 -4.99 7.44
C ASP A 46 -1.29 -4.40 8.34
N VAL A 47 -0.20 -3.89 7.77
CA VAL A 47 0.86 -3.20 8.53
C VAL A 47 0.37 -1.84 9.02
N ASP A 48 -0.28 -1.06 8.15
CA ASP A 48 -0.79 0.27 8.48
C ASP A 48 -1.90 0.24 9.54
N THR A 49 -2.65 -0.88 9.65
CA THR A 49 -3.68 -1.10 10.68
C THR A 49 -3.15 -1.81 11.95
N GLY A 50 -1.87 -2.18 11.98
CA GLY A 50 -1.25 -2.86 13.12
C GLY A 50 -1.61 -4.35 13.26
N CYS A 51 -2.18 -4.97 12.22
CA CYS A 51 -2.46 -6.40 12.17
C CYS A 51 -1.24 -7.25 11.76
N ALA A 52 -0.16 -6.63 11.27
CA ALA A 52 1.08 -7.31 10.90
C ALA A 52 2.32 -6.48 11.24
N ASP A 53 3.41 -7.15 11.63
CA ASP A 53 4.70 -6.50 11.86
C ASP A 53 5.30 -5.99 10.55
N GLY A 54 5.70 -4.71 10.53
CA GLY A 54 6.31 -4.07 9.37
C GLY A 54 6.37 -2.56 9.54
N LEU A 55 7.07 -1.89 8.62
CA LEU A 55 7.11 -0.43 8.58
C LEU A 55 5.85 0.08 7.85
N SER A 56 5.03 0.86 8.54
CA SER A 56 3.85 1.47 7.96
C SER A 56 4.21 2.50 6.89
N THR A 57 3.24 2.83 6.04
CA THR A 57 3.39 3.83 4.99
C THR A 57 3.81 5.19 5.57
N ASP A 58 3.27 5.56 6.72
CA ASP A 58 3.56 6.82 7.40
C ASP A 58 4.96 6.83 8.05
N GLU A 59 5.34 5.73 8.71
CA GLU A 59 6.70 5.57 9.25
C GLU A 59 7.78 5.61 8.15
N TRP A 60 7.47 5.06 6.97
CA TRP A 60 8.37 5.14 5.83
C TRP A 60 8.49 6.56 5.28
N ALA A 61 7.37 7.28 5.17
CA ALA A 61 7.35 8.67 4.74
C ALA A 61 8.18 9.56 5.68
N GLU A 62 8.03 9.36 6.99
CA GLU A 62 8.80 10.07 8.01
C GLU A 62 10.29 9.71 7.95
N LEU A 63 10.63 8.43 7.75
CA LEU A 63 12.03 8.01 7.55
C LEU A 63 12.68 8.68 6.33
N VAL A 64 11.95 8.80 5.23
CA VAL A 64 12.44 9.48 4.02
C VAL A 64 12.63 10.97 4.29
N ARG A 65 11.68 11.61 4.98
CA ARG A 65 11.79 13.02 5.39
C ARG A 65 12.99 13.26 6.30
N LEU A 66 13.12 12.48 7.37
CA LEU A 66 14.23 12.56 8.33
C LEU A 66 15.58 12.31 7.66
N ARG A 67 15.68 11.34 6.74
CA ARG A 67 16.91 11.12 5.95
C ARG A 67 17.27 12.31 5.08
N ARG A 68 16.28 13.03 4.55
CA ARG A 68 16.50 14.25 3.76
C ARG A 68 16.95 15.40 4.64
N GLU A 69 16.30 15.60 5.79
CA GLU A 69 16.67 16.63 6.76
C GLU A 69 18.08 16.40 7.32
N LEU A 70 18.44 15.16 7.69
CA LEU A 70 19.78 14.80 8.16
C LEU A 70 20.84 15.09 7.09
N ARG A 71 20.56 14.79 5.82
CA ARG A 71 21.47 15.09 4.71
C ARG A 71 21.73 16.59 4.56
N VAL A 72 20.72 17.42 4.78
CA VAL A 72 20.85 18.89 4.70
C VAL A 72 21.57 19.43 5.94
N ALA A 73 21.30 18.88 7.12
CA ALA A 73 21.91 19.32 8.37
C ALA A 73 23.40 18.89 8.53
N GLN A 74 23.85 17.88 7.78
CA GLN A 74 25.25 17.42 7.77
C GLN A 74 26.10 18.06 6.65
N MET A 75 25.57 19.05 5.93
CA MET A 75 26.32 19.93 5.02
C MET A 75 26.54 21.29 5.68
#